data_AF-A0A1M5DJI6-F1
#
_entry.id   AF-A0A1M5DJI6-F1
#
_cell.length_a   1.000
_cell.length_b   1.000
_cell.length_c   1.000
_cell.angle_alpha   90.00
_cell.angle_beta   90.00
_cell.angle_gamma   90.00
#
_symmetry.space_group_name_H-M   'P 1'
#
loop_
_entity.id
_entity.type
_entity.pdbx_description
1 polymer ?
#
loop_
_entity_poly.entity_id
_entity_poly.type
_entity_poly.pdbx_seq_one_letter_code
_entity_poly.pdbx_strand_id
1 'polypeptide(L)'
;FFAKRARYPQFRRKDGKQSAEYTTSAFRWDGSALKLAKMDAPLDIRWSRPIPKAAKVTTVTVSKDTAGCYFVSLLCDDAVAAKPEASGKVGIDLGLTHFAILSTGEKVAAPNTYRKNQAKLAKLQRRLAKKTKGSNRRRKAKLKVAKLLVGIDKWYPSSKRCSDCGYTMPKMSLNVRQWTCPECGEHHDRDVNAARNVLAAGLAVSACGEAVSPVSF
;
A
#
# COMPACT_ATOMS: atom_id res chain seq x y z
N PHE A 1 -7.92 5.31 35.08
CA PHE A 1 -6.63 4.69 35.43
C PHE A 1 -6.35 4.78 36.93
N PHE A 2 -5.99 5.93 37.51
CA PHE A 2 -5.83 6.07 38.97
C PHE A 2 -7.14 5.93 39.75
N ALA A 3 -8.26 6.41 39.20
CA ALA A 3 -9.61 6.17 39.75
C ALA A 3 -10.25 4.85 39.27
N LYS A 4 -9.45 3.88 38.77
CA LYS A 4 -9.88 2.55 38.24
C LYS A 4 -10.92 2.52 37.10
N ARG A 5 -11.42 3.67 36.60
CA ARG A 5 -12.38 3.76 35.48
C ARG A 5 -11.85 3.37 34.09
N ALA A 6 -10.54 3.14 33.96
CA ALA A 6 -9.88 2.74 32.72
C ALA A 6 -8.57 2.02 33.03
N ARG A 7 -8.13 1.11 32.15
CA ARG A 7 -6.85 0.36 32.29
C ARG A 7 -5.62 1.28 32.20
N TYR A 8 -4.47 0.78 32.67
CA TYR A 8 -3.17 1.45 32.50
C TYR A 8 -2.91 1.65 31.00
N PRO A 9 -2.53 2.86 30.54
CA PRO A 9 -2.16 3.07 29.16
C PRO A 9 -1.02 2.13 28.76
N GLN A 10 -1.27 1.25 27.79
CA GLN A 10 -0.20 0.44 27.22
C GLN A 10 0.61 1.31 26.26
N PHE A 11 1.88 1.55 26.60
CA PHE A 11 2.78 2.24 25.70
C PHE A 11 2.91 1.45 24.39
N ARG A 12 2.75 2.14 23.26
CA ARG A 12 3.00 1.52 21.96
C ARG A 12 4.46 1.08 21.91
N ARG A 13 4.62 -0.17 21.50
CA ARG A 13 5.89 -0.76 21.14
C ARG A 13 6.60 0.11 20.10
N LYS A 14 7.87 0.43 20.36
CA LYS A 14 8.71 1.23 19.44
C LYS A 14 9.41 0.36 18.38
N ASP A 15 9.13 -0.95 18.39
CA ASP A 15 9.57 -1.90 17.39
C ASP A 15 8.47 -2.21 16.37
N GLY A 16 8.82 -2.19 15.09
CA GLY A 16 7.89 -2.44 13.99
C GLY A 16 7.50 -1.17 13.24
N LYS A 17 6.36 -1.23 12.57
CA LYS A 17 5.81 -0.15 11.74
C LYS A 17 5.27 0.99 12.62
N GLN A 18 5.52 2.22 12.19
CA GLN A 18 5.04 3.42 12.87
C GLN A 18 4.35 4.33 11.85
N SER A 19 3.26 4.98 12.23
CA SER A 19 2.58 5.96 11.37
C SER A 19 1.98 7.09 12.20
N ALA A 20 1.91 8.27 11.60
CA ALA A 20 1.25 9.45 12.13
C ALA A 20 0.48 10.13 10.99
N GLU A 21 -0.79 10.40 11.24
CA GLU A 21 -1.70 11.06 10.30
C GLU A 21 -1.87 12.52 10.68
N TYR A 22 -1.86 13.40 9.68
CA TYR A 22 -1.98 14.84 9.79
C TYR A 22 -3.11 15.29 8.88
N THR A 23 -4.17 15.82 9.47
CA THR A 23 -5.29 16.44 8.74
C THR A 23 -4.93 17.85 8.32
N THR A 24 -5.79 18.51 7.54
CA THR A 24 -5.56 19.84 6.95
C THR A 24 -5.09 20.93 7.91
N SER A 25 -5.43 20.85 9.20
CA SER A 25 -4.96 21.79 10.23
C SER A 25 -3.53 21.54 10.71
N ALA A 26 -2.97 20.37 10.42
CA ALA A 26 -1.72 19.85 10.96
C ALA A 26 -0.59 19.72 9.93
N PHE A 27 -0.77 20.27 8.72
CA PHE A 27 0.29 20.41 7.72
C PHE A 27 0.08 21.66 6.84
N ARG A 28 1.11 22.05 6.10
CA ARG A 28 1.08 23.06 5.04
C ARG A 28 1.66 22.44 3.77
N TRP A 29 0.97 22.63 2.66
CA TRP A 29 1.34 22.16 1.32
C TRP A 29 1.21 23.31 0.33
N ASP A 30 2.26 23.58 -0.45
CA ASP A 30 2.28 24.69 -1.43
C ASP A 30 2.31 24.21 -2.89
N GLY A 31 2.14 22.90 -3.13
CA GLY A 31 2.27 22.28 -4.45
C GLY A 31 3.66 21.68 -4.72
N SER A 32 4.65 21.98 -3.87
CA SER A 32 6.03 21.47 -4.03
C SER A 32 6.65 20.98 -2.72
N ALA A 33 6.42 21.70 -1.62
CA ALA A 33 6.99 21.44 -0.32
C ALA A 33 5.89 21.11 0.69
N LEU A 34 6.18 20.11 1.52
CA LEU A 34 5.31 19.67 2.61
C LEU A 34 5.95 20.01 3.95
N LYS A 35 5.26 20.79 4.77
CA LYS A 35 5.67 21.12 6.14
C LYS A 35 4.63 20.62 7.13
N LEU A 36 5.03 19.82 8.12
CA LEU A 36 4.12 19.35 9.16
C LEU A 36 4.02 20.34 10.31
N ALA A 37 2.93 20.27 11.08
CA ALA A 37 2.78 21.05 12.29
C ALA A 37 3.95 20.81 13.26
N LYS A 38 4.39 21.87 13.94
CA LYS A 38 5.51 21.88 14.89
C LYS A 38 6.89 21.57 14.29
N MET A 39 7.03 21.64 12.96
CA MET A 39 8.33 21.66 12.30
C MET A 39 8.72 23.09 11.93
N ASP A 40 10.03 23.37 11.93
CA ASP A 40 10.54 24.69 11.56
C ASP A 40 10.79 24.80 10.05
N ALA A 41 11.12 23.67 9.40
CA ALA A 41 11.37 23.57 7.96
C ALA A 41 10.46 22.53 7.29
N PRO A 42 10.23 22.63 5.96
CA PRO A 42 9.62 21.56 5.18
C PRO A 42 10.43 20.26 5.21
N LEU A 43 9.76 19.16 4.91
CA LEU A 43 10.39 17.84 4.76
C LEU A 43 11.19 17.79 3.45
N ASP A 44 12.40 17.23 3.54
CA ASP A 44 13.17 16.84 2.36
C ASP A 44 12.62 15.50 1.82
N ILE A 45 11.86 15.58 0.73
CA ILE A 45 11.13 14.43 0.16
C ILE A 45 11.60 14.18 -1.27
N ARG A 46 12.02 12.94 -1.53
CA ARG A 46 12.16 12.44 -2.90
C ARG A 46 10.80 11.99 -3.43
N TRP A 47 10.20 12.79 -4.30
CA TRP A 47 8.89 12.50 -4.90
C TRP A 47 8.95 11.31 -5.87
N SER A 48 7.98 10.40 -5.74
CA SER A 48 7.80 9.28 -6.69
C SER A 48 7.06 9.71 -7.95
N ARG A 49 6.21 10.74 -7.84
CA ARG A 49 5.44 11.36 -8.92
C ARG A 49 5.06 12.80 -8.55
N PRO A 50 4.82 13.69 -9.52
CA PRO A 50 4.21 14.98 -9.24
C PRO A 50 2.76 14.81 -8.74
N ILE A 51 2.33 15.66 -7.81
CA ILE A 51 0.93 15.78 -7.41
C ILE A 51 0.23 16.70 -8.42
N PRO A 52 -0.97 16.35 -8.94
CA PRO A 52 -1.69 17.22 -9.86
C PRO A 52 -1.93 18.59 -9.23
N LYS A 53 -1.67 19.67 -9.99
CA LYS A 53 -1.77 21.05 -9.48
C LYS A 53 -3.19 21.43 -9.03
N ALA A 54 -4.20 20.82 -9.64
CA ALA A 54 -5.60 21.02 -9.29
C ALA A 54 -6.04 20.20 -8.06
N ALA A 55 -5.24 19.22 -7.64
CA ALA A 55 -5.63 18.32 -6.57
C ALA A 55 -5.45 18.99 -5.20
N LYS A 56 -6.48 18.91 -4.36
CA LYS A 56 -6.47 19.41 -2.99
C LYS A 56 -6.00 18.32 -2.04
N VAL A 57 -4.87 18.53 -1.37
CA VAL A 57 -4.38 17.59 -0.35
C VAL A 57 -5.23 17.72 0.91
N THR A 58 -5.81 16.61 1.38
CA THR A 58 -6.71 16.56 2.55
C THR A 58 -6.06 15.94 3.77
N THR A 59 -5.27 14.89 3.56
CA THR A 59 -4.61 14.13 4.64
C THR A 59 -3.20 13.77 4.24
N VAL A 60 -2.28 13.89 5.19
CA VAL A 60 -0.88 13.49 5.05
C VAL A 60 -0.58 12.41 6.06
N THR A 61 -0.10 11.26 5.62
CA THR A 61 0.33 10.18 6.51
C THR A 61 1.83 10.01 6.39
N VAL A 62 2.55 10.25 7.48
CA VAL A 62 3.97 9.90 7.60
C VAL A 62 4.08 8.53 8.22
N SER A 63 4.87 7.66 7.63
CA SER A 63 5.12 6.33 8.17
C SER A 63 6.59 5.95 8.14
N LYS A 64 6.91 4.96 8.97
CA LYS A 64 8.20 4.30 9.02
C LYS A 64 7.97 2.81 8.90
N ASP A 65 8.61 2.21 7.90
CA ASP A 65 8.54 0.77 7.70
C ASP A 65 9.43 0.01 8.70
N THR A 66 9.35 -1.32 8.65
CA THR A 66 10.19 -2.18 9.49
C THR A 66 11.67 -2.18 9.09
N ALA A 67 12.00 -1.71 7.89
CA ALA A 67 13.35 -1.54 7.39
C ALA A 67 14.01 -0.23 7.86
N GLY A 68 13.23 0.68 8.46
CA GLY A 68 13.64 1.99 8.95
C GLY A 68 13.50 3.12 7.92
N CYS A 69 12.90 2.85 6.77
CA CYS A 69 12.64 3.83 5.73
C CYS A 69 11.42 4.67 6.09
N TYR A 70 11.54 5.98 5.90
CA TYR A 70 10.44 6.93 6.09
C TYR A 70 9.75 7.21 4.78
N PHE A 71 8.44 7.40 4.86
CA PHE A 71 7.59 7.65 3.72
C PHE A 71 6.46 8.62 4.06
N VAL A 72 5.93 9.25 3.01
CA VAL A 72 4.80 10.17 3.10
C VAL A 72 3.77 9.80 2.03
N SER A 73 2.53 9.55 2.43
CA SER A 73 1.38 9.52 1.52
C SER A 73 0.54 10.79 1.66
N LEU A 74 0.06 11.31 0.53
CA LEU A 74 -0.81 12.48 0.46
C LEU A 74 -2.13 12.02 -0.16
N LEU A 75 -3.20 12.05 0.62
CA LEU A 75 -4.56 11.90 0.13
C LEU A 75 -4.95 13.20 -0.56
N CYS A 76 -5.38 13.10 -1.81
CA CYS A 76 -5.71 14.27 -2.62
C CYS A 76 -7.11 14.10 -3.22
N ASP A 77 -7.94 15.12 -3.11
CA ASP A 77 -9.17 15.26 -3.87
C ASP A 77 -8.81 15.87 -5.22
N ASP A 78 -8.99 15.11 -6.31
CA ASP A 78 -8.70 15.58 -7.67
C ASP A 78 -9.95 15.45 -8.55
N ALA A 79 -10.12 16.41 -9.46
CA ALA A 79 -11.22 16.39 -10.43
C ALA A 79 -10.84 15.46 -11.59
N VAL A 80 -11.48 14.29 -11.66
CA VAL A 80 -11.26 13.36 -12.77
C VAL A 80 -11.98 13.90 -14.00
N ALA A 81 -11.22 14.38 -15.00
CA ALA A 81 -11.78 14.76 -16.27
C ALA A 81 -12.39 13.53 -16.98
N ALA A 82 -13.59 13.69 -17.53
CA ALA A 82 -14.23 12.65 -18.33
C ALA A 82 -13.30 12.31 -19.51
N LYS A 83 -13.00 11.02 -19.67
CA LYS A 83 -12.27 10.54 -20.83
C LYS A 83 -13.20 10.61 -22.05
N PRO A 84 -12.67 10.88 -23.25
CA PRO A 84 -13.45 10.75 -24.47
C PRO A 84 -14.02 9.32 -24.58
N GLU A 85 -15.19 9.19 -25.21
CA GLU A 85 -15.78 7.88 -25.45
C GLU A 85 -14.79 6.96 -26.17
N ALA A 86 -14.66 5.74 -25.66
CA ALA A 86 -13.75 4.76 -26.25
C ALA A 86 -14.24 4.37 -27.65
N SER A 87 -13.39 4.50 -28.66
CA SER A 87 -13.70 4.18 -30.05
C SER A 87 -13.75 2.67 -30.35
N GLY A 88 -13.62 1.81 -29.34
CA GLY A 88 -13.56 0.37 -29.53
C GLY A 88 -13.62 -0.43 -28.24
N LYS A 89 -13.77 -1.74 -28.39
CA LYS A 89 -13.78 -2.73 -27.29
C LYS A 89 -12.56 -3.63 -27.43
N VAL A 90 -11.84 -3.85 -26.34
CA VAL A 90 -10.71 -4.79 -26.26
C VAL A 90 -10.97 -5.77 -25.14
N GLY A 91 -10.91 -7.06 -25.45
CA GLY A 91 -10.92 -8.11 -24.44
C GLY A 91 -9.56 -8.20 -23.75
N ILE A 92 -9.55 -8.40 -22.44
CA ILE A 92 -8.32 -8.52 -21.65
C ILE A 92 -8.37 -9.84 -20.89
N ASP A 93 -7.36 -10.68 -21.08
CA ASP A 93 -7.13 -11.89 -20.29
C ASP A 93 -5.94 -11.68 -19.35
N LEU A 94 -6.09 -11.98 -18.05
CA LEU A 94 -4.99 -11.87 -17.09
C LEU A 94 -4.45 -13.25 -16.72
N GLY A 95 -3.13 -13.40 -16.74
CA GLY A 95 -2.48 -14.69 -16.53
C GLY A 95 -1.31 -14.69 -15.55
N LEU A 96 -0.81 -15.91 -15.27
CA LEU A 96 0.40 -16.14 -14.47
C LEU A 96 1.69 -16.14 -15.30
N THR A 97 1.57 -16.29 -16.62
CA THR A 97 2.70 -16.27 -17.58
C THR A 97 2.92 -14.86 -18.13
N HIS A 98 1.83 -14.17 -18.49
CA HIS A 98 1.78 -12.78 -18.94
C HIS A 98 0.82 -12.00 -18.03
N PHE A 99 1.17 -10.77 -17.68
CA PHE A 99 0.34 -9.93 -16.81
C PHE A 99 -1.03 -9.70 -17.44
N ALA A 100 -1.07 -9.34 -18.72
CA ALA A 100 -2.28 -9.17 -19.50
C ALA A 100 -2.03 -9.60 -20.95
N ILE A 101 -3.05 -10.16 -21.59
CA ILE A 101 -3.10 -10.43 -23.03
C ILE A 101 -4.35 -9.75 -23.57
N LEU A 102 -4.18 -8.90 -24.58
CA LEU A 102 -5.28 -8.18 -25.20
C LEU A 102 -5.84 -8.97 -26.39
N SER A 103 -7.13 -8.79 -26.70
CA SER A 103 -7.76 -9.36 -27.90
C SER A 103 -7.17 -8.83 -29.22
N THR A 104 -6.39 -7.75 -29.14
CA THR A 104 -5.56 -7.22 -30.23
C THR A 104 -4.28 -8.04 -30.48
N GLY A 105 -3.98 -9.02 -29.63
CA GLY A 105 -2.79 -9.86 -29.70
C GLY A 105 -1.59 -9.34 -28.89
N GLU A 106 -1.69 -8.14 -28.31
CA GLU A 106 -0.65 -7.59 -27.44
C GLU A 106 -0.49 -8.41 -26.15
N LYS A 107 0.76 -8.62 -25.72
CA LYS A 107 1.08 -9.35 -24.49
C LYS A 107 1.92 -8.48 -23.56
N VAL A 108 1.36 -8.15 -22.40
CA VAL A 108 2.05 -7.43 -21.33
C VAL A 108 2.75 -8.44 -20.43
N ALA A 109 4.08 -8.33 -20.31
CA ALA A 109 4.88 -9.27 -19.54
C ALA A 109 4.54 -9.24 -18.04
N ALA A 110 4.50 -10.41 -17.40
CA ALA A 110 4.41 -10.50 -15.95
C ALA A 110 5.75 -10.06 -15.32
N PRO A 111 5.75 -9.15 -14.32
CA PRO A 111 6.99 -8.66 -13.71
C PRO A 111 7.84 -9.76 -13.07
N ASN A 112 7.26 -10.94 -12.76
CA ASN A 112 7.93 -12.17 -12.30
C ASN A 112 8.96 -11.95 -11.16
N THR A 113 8.85 -10.83 -10.43
CA THR A 113 9.81 -10.38 -9.42
C THR A 113 9.90 -11.35 -8.25
N TYR A 114 8.77 -11.96 -7.86
CA TYR A 114 8.74 -13.01 -6.85
C TYR A 114 9.56 -14.24 -7.27
N ARG A 115 9.31 -14.77 -8.49
CA ARG A 115 10.02 -15.96 -9.02
C ARG A 115 11.52 -15.72 -9.07
N LYS A 116 11.95 -14.54 -9.54
CA LYS A 116 13.38 -14.15 -9.58
C LYS A 116 14.04 -14.14 -8.19
N ASN A 117 13.29 -13.79 -7.15
CA ASN A 117 13.82 -13.63 -5.78
C ASN A 117 13.57 -14.84 -4.86
N GLN A 118 12.81 -15.84 -5.31
CA GLN A 118 12.34 -16.95 -4.48
C GLN A 118 13.49 -17.72 -3.79
N ALA A 119 14.54 -18.08 -4.53
CA ALA A 119 15.70 -18.78 -3.97
C ALA A 119 16.44 -17.95 -2.89
N LYS A 120 16.59 -16.65 -3.15
CA LYS A 120 17.22 -15.71 -2.21
C LYS A 120 16.36 -15.53 -0.96
N LEU A 121 15.04 -15.42 -1.13
CA LEU A 121 14.09 -15.32 -0.03
C LEU A 121 14.14 -16.56 0.87
N ALA A 122 14.06 -17.76 0.29
CA ALA A 122 14.15 -19.02 1.02
C ALA A 122 15.46 -19.11 1.82
N LYS A 123 16.59 -18.72 1.23
CA LYS A 123 17.90 -18.67 1.91
C LYS A 123 17.89 -17.70 3.10
N LEU A 124 17.30 -16.51 2.95
CA LEU A 124 17.23 -15.51 4.01
C LEU A 124 16.27 -15.94 5.14
N GLN A 125 15.12 -16.52 4.80
CA GLN A 125 14.16 -17.06 5.76
C GLN A 125 14.77 -18.21 6.58
N ARG A 126 15.46 -19.16 5.95
CA ARG A 126 16.20 -20.23 6.66
C ARG A 126 17.25 -19.66 7.62
N ARG A 127 18.00 -18.63 7.18
CA ARG A 127 19.00 -17.97 8.03
C ARG A 127 18.37 -17.26 9.22
N LEU A 128 17.19 -16.66 9.04
CA LEU A 128 16.44 -15.98 10.10
C LEU A 128 15.91 -16.96 11.14
N ALA A 129 15.34 -18.10 10.71
CA ALA A 129 14.80 -19.13 11.60
C ALA A 129 15.86 -19.66 12.58
N LYS A 130 17.11 -19.76 12.14
CA LYS A 130 18.25 -20.19 12.98
C LYS A 130 18.74 -19.14 13.99
N LYS A 131 18.16 -17.94 14.06
CA LYS A 131 18.63 -16.87 14.97
C LYS A 131 17.81 -16.84 16.27
N THR A 132 18.52 -16.69 17.39
CA THR A 132 17.93 -16.55 18.73
C THR A 132 16.93 -15.39 18.78
N LYS A 133 15.72 -15.67 19.28
CA LYS A 133 14.66 -14.67 19.52
C LYS A 133 15.20 -13.51 20.36
N GLY A 134 14.84 -12.27 20.03
CA GLY A 134 15.30 -11.06 20.74
C GLY A 134 16.72 -10.58 20.42
N SER A 135 17.59 -11.41 19.82
CA SER A 135 18.99 -11.01 19.56
C SER A 135 19.13 -9.92 18.50
N ASN A 136 20.18 -9.08 18.63
CA ASN A 136 20.57 -8.10 17.60
C ASN A 136 20.85 -8.74 16.24
N ARG A 137 21.41 -9.96 16.23
CA ARG A 137 21.67 -10.74 15.00
C ARG A 137 20.36 -11.15 14.31
N ARG A 138 19.32 -11.53 15.07
CA ARG A 138 17.99 -11.80 14.52
C ARG A 138 17.36 -10.54 13.95
N ARG A 139 17.48 -9.40 14.62
CA ARG A 139 16.99 -8.10 14.11
C ARG A 139 17.62 -7.75 12.75
N LYS A 140 18.95 -7.87 12.63
CA LYS A 140 19.65 -7.69 11.34
C LYS A 140 19.18 -8.69 10.26
N ALA A 141 18.90 -9.94 10.62
CA ALA A 141 18.40 -10.94 9.68
C ALA A 141 16.96 -10.65 9.21
N LYS A 142 16.08 -10.19 10.11
CA LYS A 142 14.71 -9.77 9.77
C LYS A 142 14.71 -8.63 8.75
N LEU A 143 15.56 -7.62 8.97
CA LEU A 143 15.72 -6.49 8.03
C LEU A 143 16.10 -6.96 6.62
N LYS A 144 16.95 -7.99 6.50
CA LYS A 144 17.34 -8.53 5.19
C LYS A 144 16.17 -9.21 4.46
N VAL A 145 15.28 -9.89 5.19
CA VAL A 145 14.07 -10.50 4.61
C VAL A 145 13.08 -9.41 4.19
N ALA A 146 12.82 -8.43 5.07
CA ALA A 146 11.89 -7.34 4.81
C ALA A 146 12.27 -6.48 3.59
N LYS A 147 13.57 -6.29 3.34
CA LYS A 147 14.08 -5.60 2.13
C LYS A 147 13.83 -6.37 0.82
N LEU A 148 13.53 -7.66 0.88
CA LEU A 148 13.36 -8.50 -0.31
C LEU A 148 11.89 -8.79 -0.63
N LEU A 149 11.06 -8.96 0.40
CA LEU A 149 9.64 -9.22 0.25
C LEU A 149 8.85 -8.36 1.24
N VAL A 150 7.87 -7.67 0.68
CA VAL A 150 6.87 -6.94 1.44
C VAL A 150 5.63 -7.82 1.57
N GLY A 151 5.27 -8.16 2.80
CA GLY A 151 4.02 -8.84 3.10
C GLY A 151 2.89 -7.83 3.27
N ILE A 152 1.72 -8.13 2.71
CA ILE A 152 0.45 -7.46 3.01
C ILE A 152 -0.34 -8.27 4.04
N ASP A 153 -1.25 -7.62 4.76
CA ASP A 153 -2.08 -8.22 5.80
C ASP A 153 -2.98 -9.28 5.19
N LYS A 154 -3.14 -10.39 5.93
CA LYS A 154 -4.01 -11.49 5.50
C LYS A 154 -5.46 -11.04 5.32
N TRP A 155 -5.93 -10.08 6.12
CA TRP A 155 -7.30 -9.58 6.11
C TRP A 155 -7.48 -8.32 5.27
N TYR A 156 -6.45 -7.90 4.52
CA TYR A 156 -6.56 -6.80 3.60
C TYR A 156 -7.67 -7.09 2.58
N PRO A 157 -8.69 -6.22 2.45
CA PRO A 157 -9.89 -6.51 1.66
C PRO A 157 -9.64 -6.30 0.16
N SER A 158 -8.59 -6.91 -0.40
CA SER A 158 -8.14 -6.67 -1.78
C SER A 158 -9.24 -6.87 -2.82
N SER A 159 -10.06 -7.90 -2.66
CA SER A 159 -11.18 -8.19 -3.57
C SER A 159 -12.39 -7.28 -3.35
N LYS A 160 -12.57 -6.73 -2.14
CA LYS A 160 -13.73 -5.91 -1.72
C LYS A 160 -13.53 -4.42 -1.81
N ARG A 161 -12.27 -4.00 -1.87
CA ARG A 161 -11.87 -2.60 -1.99
C ARG A 161 -11.91 -2.22 -3.46
N CYS A 162 -12.51 -1.09 -3.81
CA CYS A 162 -12.40 -0.51 -5.14
C CYS A 162 -10.96 -0.04 -5.34
N SER A 163 -10.30 -0.48 -6.41
CA SER A 163 -8.93 -0.06 -6.72
C SER A 163 -8.85 1.37 -7.28
N ASP A 164 -9.98 1.97 -7.61
CA ASP A 164 -10.08 3.34 -8.11
C ASP A 164 -10.33 4.34 -6.97
N CYS A 165 -11.46 4.24 -6.25
CA CYS A 165 -11.83 5.17 -5.20
C CYS A 165 -11.53 4.70 -3.76
N GLY A 166 -11.23 3.42 -3.55
CA GLY A 166 -10.95 2.87 -2.23
C GLY A 166 -12.16 2.44 -1.40
N TYR A 167 -13.39 2.60 -1.91
CA TYR A 167 -14.62 2.07 -1.28
C TYR A 167 -14.44 0.60 -0.88
N THR A 168 -14.82 0.20 0.33
CA THR A 168 -14.76 -1.21 0.73
C THR A 168 -16.14 -1.78 0.94
N MET A 169 -16.54 -2.73 0.08
CA MET A 169 -17.82 -3.42 0.17
C MET A 169 -17.96 -4.12 1.54
N PRO A 170 -19.09 -3.93 2.26
CA PRO A 170 -19.30 -4.56 3.56
C PRO A 170 -19.39 -6.09 3.44
N LYS A 171 -20.03 -6.58 2.38
CA LYS A 171 -20.14 -8.00 2.07
C LYS A 171 -19.90 -8.24 0.60
N MET A 172 -19.23 -9.35 0.30
CA MET A 172 -19.00 -9.79 -1.06
C MET A 172 -18.89 -11.32 -1.07
N SER A 173 -19.86 -11.97 -1.72
CA SER A 173 -19.96 -13.43 -1.81
C SER A 173 -18.96 -14.02 -2.79
N LEU A 174 -18.41 -15.22 -2.52
CA LEU A 174 -17.32 -15.80 -3.31
C LEU A 174 -17.65 -16.00 -4.80
N ASN A 175 -18.92 -16.18 -5.17
CA ASN A 175 -19.38 -16.36 -6.55
C ASN A 175 -19.39 -15.08 -7.41
N VAL A 176 -19.34 -13.89 -6.82
CA VAL A 176 -19.39 -12.64 -7.59
C VAL A 176 -18.05 -12.40 -8.30
N ARG A 177 -18.00 -12.58 -9.63
CA ARG A 177 -16.77 -12.37 -10.42
C ARG A 177 -16.62 -10.94 -10.93
N GLN A 178 -17.74 -10.27 -11.18
CA GLN A 178 -17.79 -8.87 -11.61
C GLN A 178 -18.68 -8.07 -10.67
N TRP A 179 -18.32 -6.82 -10.40
CA TRP A 179 -19.11 -5.92 -9.58
C TRP A 179 -18.86 -4.47 -9.96
N THR A 180 -19.87 -3.62 -9.79
CA THR A 180 -19.75 -2.18 -10.00
C THR A 180 -19.62 -1.50 -8.64
N CYS A 181 -18.65 -0.59 -8.50
CA CYS A 181 -18.45 0.15 -7.27
C CYS A 181 -19.67 1.07 -7.02
N PRO A 182 -20.33 1.00 -5.85
CA PRO A 182 -21.48 1.86 -5.56
C PRO A 182 -21.09 3.32 -5.28
N GLU A 183 -19.81 3.61 -5.06
CA GLU A 183 -19.32 4.96 -4.76
C GLU A 183 -18.85 5.69 -6.02
N CYS A 184 -18.03 5.06 -6.87
CA CYS A 184 -17.48 5.70 -8.08
C CYS A 184 -18.05 5.19 -9.41
N GLY A 185 -18.87 4.13 -9.40
CA GLY A 185 -19.45 3.55 -10.61
C GLY A 185 -18.48 2.71 -11.46
N GLU A 186 -17.21 2.58 -11.08
CA GLU A 186 -16.24 1.78 -11.82
C GLU A 186 -16.63 0.30 -11.82
N HIS A 187 -16.56 -0.33 -12.99
CA HIS A 187 -16.83 -1.75 -13.15
C HIS A 187 -15.56 -2.58 -12.97
N HIS A 188 -15.63 -3.59 -12.12
CA HIS A 188 -14.48 -4.39 -11.72
C HIS A 188 -14.69 -5.87 -12.03
N ASP A 189 -13.71 -6.48 -12.69
CA ASP A 189 -13.40 -7.88 -12.45
C ASP A 189 -12.74 -8.02 -11.08
N ARG A 190 -13.21 -8.98 -10.28
CA ARG A 190 -12.77 -9.17 -8.89
C ARG A 190 -11.27 -9.44 -8.79
N ASP A 191 -10.74 -10.32 -9.62
CA ASP A 191 -9.38 -10.83 -9.48
C ASP A 191 -8.38 -9.78 -10.00
N VAL A 192 -8.72 -9.10 -11.09
CA VAL A 192 -7.99 -7.92 -11.61
C VAL A 192 -7.93 -6.83 -10.54
N ASN A 193 -9.09 -6.47 -9.96
CA ASN A 193 -9.19 -5.44 -8.93
C ASN A 193 -8.41 -5.82 -7.66
N ALA A 194 -8.50 -7.09 -7.24
CA ALA A 194 -7.70 -7.60 -6.13
C ALA A 194 -6.20 -7.47 -6.39
N ALA A 195 -5.73 -7.82 -7.59
CA ALA A 195 -4.32 -7.67 -7.97
C ALA A 195 -3.86 -6.20 -7.93
N ARG A 196 -4.66 -5.28 -8.48
CA ARG A 196 -4.39 -3.83 -8.41
C ARG A 196 -4.28 -3.34 -6.96
N ASN A 197 -5.20 -3.76 -6.10
CA ASN A 197 -5.19 -3.43 -4.68
C ASN A 197 -4.01 -4.04 -3.92
N VAL A 198 -3.60 -5.27 -4.24
CA VAL A 198 -2.43 -5.94 -3.65
C VAL A 198 -1.15 -5.22 -4.07
N LEU A 199 -1.03 -4.82 -5.34
CA LEU A 199 0.09 -4.02 -5.83
C LEU A 199 0.12 -2.66 -5.16
N ALA A 200 -1.02 -1.95 -5.11
CA ALA A 200 -1.14 -0.66 -4.44
C ALA A 200 -0.80 -0.78 -2.95
N ALA A 201 -1.29 -1.80 -2.25
CA ALA A 201 -0.94 -2.05 -0.85
C ALA A 201 0.52 -2.46 -0.67
N GLY A 202 1.08 -3.27 -1.56
CA GLY A 202 2.48 -3.68 -1.50
C GLY A 202 3.43 -2.51 -1.76
N LEU A 203 3.12 -1.68 -2.75
CA LEU A 203 3.80 -0.42 -3.02
C LEU A 203 3.60 0.55 -1.85
N ALA A 204 2.39 0.69 -1.31
CA ALA A 204 2.16 1.51 -0.13
C ALA A 204 2.90 0.98 1.10
N VAL A 205 3.03 -0.32 1.32
CA VAL A 205 3.87 -0.84 2.41
C VAL A 205 5.36 -0.60 2.10
N SER A 206 5.76 -0.66 0.83
CA SER A 206 7.13 -0.41 0.37
C SER A 206 7.50 1.08 0.25
N ALA A 207 6.52 1.98 0.16
CA ALA A 207 6.69 3.38 -0.24
C ALA A 207 5.92 4.38 0.64
N CYS A 208 5.05 3.92 1.54
CA CYS A 208 4.14 4.73 2.38
C CYS A 208 3.79 4.11 3.73
N GLY A 209 4.29 2.92 4.11
CA GLY A 209 3.94 2.22 5.35
C GLY A 209 2.49 2.43 5.82
N GLU A 210 1.49 2.30 4.94
CA GLU A 210 0.07 2.58 5.26
C GLU A 210 -0.69 1.32 5.69
N ALA A 211 -1.81 1.47 6.42
CA ALA A 211 -2.51 0.59 7.39
C ALA A 211 -2.89 -0.85 6.99
N VAL A 212 -2.09 -1.51 6.18
CA VAL A 212 -2.06 -2.95 5.99
C VAL A 212 -0.97 -3.48 6.91
N SER A 213 -1.34 -4.24 7.95
CA SER A 213 -0.40 -4.90 8.86
C SER A 213 0.52 -5.83 8.05
N PRO A 214 1.81 -5.54 7.89
CA PRO A 214 2.68 -6.47 7.19
C PRO A 214 2.77 -7.77 8.00
N VAL A 215 2.81 -8.91 7.30
CA VAL A 215 3.06 -10.20 7.95
C VAL A 215 4.34 -10.08 8.77
N SER A 216 4.20 -10.21 10.08
CA SER A 216 5.34 -10.18 10.99
C SER A 216 6.12 -11.48 10.84
N PHE A 217 7.28 -11.44 10.17
CA PHE A 217 8.30 -12.49 10.24
C PHE A 217 8.95 -12.51 11.63
#